data_AF-A0A9W4UHE1-F1
#
_entry.id   AF-A0A9W4UHE1-F1
#
_cell.length_a   1.000
_cell.length_b   1.000
_cell.length_c   1.000
_cell.angle_alpha   90.00
_cell.angle_beta   90.00
_cell.angle_gamma   90.00
#
_symmetry.space_group_name_H-M   'P 1'
#
loop_
_entity.id
_entity.type
_entity.pdbx_description
1 polymer ?
#
loop_
_entity_poly.entity_id
_entity_poly.type
_entity_poly.pdbx_seq_one_letter_code
_entity_poly.pdbx_strand_id
1 'polypeptide(L)'
;MQCNAMQIIVTKCYKQLSLANFSILITHISPPQVPSKKLSITTDMSSFVGLGRTQLLKPVIALAGWTFVQEIWMYATRIPAIYKYQVSFEEDKVKEDKHTKIPLWVHRMADNYNNLHEQPQVFYAVALTLTLLGEDHQYTRLAAWGYVGIRVAHSLWHNLVNEPFVRLCMFSSSSVVLAGLTARAASCLFL
;
A
#
# COMPACT_ATOMS: atom_id res chain seq x y z
N MET A 1 50.21 -60.90 33.83
CA MET A 1 48.82 -60.40 33.81
C MET A 1 48.82 -58.91 34.18
N GLN A 2 49.59 -58.06 33.49
CA GLN A 2 49.21 -57.31 32.27
C GLN A 2 47.87 -56.56 32.37
N CYS A 3 47.71 -55.85 33.49
CA CYS A 3 46.82 -54.71 33.66
C CYS A 3 47.71 -53.46 33.88
N ASN A 4 47.31 -52.29 33.38
CA ASN A 4 47.80 -50.94 33.73
C ASN A 4 49.04 -50.30 33.07
N ALA A 5 49.78 -50.95 32.16
CA ALA A 5 50.90 -50.28 31.46
C ALA A 5 50.50 -49.53 30.16
N MET A 6 49.41 -49.94 29.49
CA MET A 6 49.06 -49.42 28.15
C MET A 6 48.23 -48.13 28.17
N GLN A 7 47.61 -47.77 29.31
CA GLN A 7 46.82 -46.54 29.45
C GLN A 7 47.67 -45.30 29.82
N ILE A 8 48.92 -45.49 30.27
CA ILE A 8 49.82 -44.36 30.62
C ILE A 8 50.59 -43.84 29.41
N ILE A 9 50.84 -44.69 28.39
CA ILE A 9 51.57 -44.29 27.17
C ILE A 9 50.68 -43.45 26.24
N VAL A 10 49.38 -43.78 26.14
CA VAL A 10 48.44 -43.05 25.26
C VAL A 10 48.20 -41.61 25.74
N THR A 11 48.10 -41.40 27.06
CA THR A 11 47.81 -40.07 27.62
C THR A 11 49.02 -39.13 27.62
N LYS A 12 50.26 -39.65 27.67
CA LYS A 12 51.48 -38.84 27.49
C LYS A 12 51.74 -38.49 26.02
N CYS A 13 51.37 -39.36 25.08
CA CYS A 13 51.55 -39.09 23.65
C CYS A 13 50.60 -37.99 23.14
N TYR A 14 49.38 -37.90 23.69
CA TYR A 14 48.39 -36.89 23.28
C TYR A 14 48.72 -35.47 23.78
N LYS A 15 49.47 -35.33 24.89
CA LYS A 15 49.78 -34.02 25.49
C LYS A 15 51.12 -33.42 25.04
N GLN A 16 51.93 -34.17 24.30
CA GLN A 16 53.23 -33.71 23.78
C GLN A 16 53.20 -33.38 22.27
N LEU A 17 52.14 -33.79 21.56
CA LEU A 17 51.87 -33.41 20.16
C LEU A 17 51.05 -32.10 20.04
N SER A 18 51.27 -31.17 20.97
CA SER A 18 50.52 -29.90 21.06
C SER A 18 51.32 -28.68 20.56
N LEU A 19 52.65 -28.73 20.34
CA LEU A 19 53.42 -27.49 20.14
C LEU A 19 54.60 -27.52 19.15
N ALA A 20 54.61 -28.37 18.12
CA ALA A 20 55.56 -28.17 17.04
C ALA A 20 55.06 -28.76 15.72
N ASN A 21 55.15 -27.95 14.66
CA ASN A 21 55.04 -28.30 13.22
C ASN A 21 53.74 -27.95 12.47
N PHE A 22 52.90 -27.05 12.98
CA PHE A 22 51.80 -26.48 12.19
C PHE A 22 52.01 -24.99 11.86
N SER A 23 53.20 -24.62 11.40
CA SER A 23 53.49 -23.23 10.97
C SER A 23 54.42 -23.10 9.76
N ILE A 24 54.72 -24.17 9.02
CA ILE A 24 55.65 -24.07 7.86
C ILE A 24 55.04 -24.53 6.52
N LEU A 25 53.79 -25.01 6.46
CA LEU A 25 53.18 -25.45 5.19
C LEU A 25 51.86 -24.74 4.81
N ILE A 26 51.63 -23.52 5.30
CA ILE A 26 50.52 -22.66 4.83
C ILE A 26 51.04 -21.23 4.59
N THR A 27 52.13 -21.07 3.84
CA THR A 27 52.59 -19.76 3.36
C THR A 27 52.75 -19.68 1.84
N HIS A 28 52.46 -20.75 1.09
CA HIS A 28 52.68 -20.76 -0.37
C HIS A 28 51.50 -21.20 -1.24
N ILE A 29 50.27 -21.19 -0.71
CA ILE A 29 49.06 -21.34 -1.52
C ILE A 29 48.27 -20.05 -1.39
N SER A 30 48.52 -19.11 -2.31
CA SER A 30 47.59 -18.00 -2.51
C SER A 30 46.27 -18.59 -3.01
N PRO A 31 45.13 -18.27 -2.37
CA PRO A 31 43.84 -18.74 -2.88
C PRO A 31 43.62 -18.19 -4.30
N PRO A 32 42.99 -18.97 -5.20
CA PRO A 32 42.64 -18.48 -6.53
C PRO A 32 41.76 -17.23 -6.37
N GLN A 33 42.14 -16.16 -7.05
CA GLN A 33 41.35 -14.93 -7.10
C GLN A 33 40.07 -15.21 -7.87
N VAL A 34 39.00 -15.55 -7.16
CA VAL A 34 37.65 -15.63 -7.75
C VAL A 34 37.25 -14.19 -8.09
N PRO A 35 36.92 -13.89 -9.36
CA PRO A 35 36.49 -12.55 -9.73
C PRO A 35 35.23 -12.20 -8.93
N SER A 36 35.37 -11.26 -8.01
CA SER A 36 34.24 -10.65 -7.30
C SER A 36 33.51 -9.72 -8.26
N LYS A 37 32.76 -10.31 -9.20
CA LYS A 37 31.62 -9.60 -9.75
C LYS A 37 30.75 -9.30 -8.54
N LYS A 38 30.74 -8.05 -8.08
CA LYS A 38 29.69 -7.51 -7.21
C LYS A 38 28.40 -7.73 -7.99
N LEU A 39 27.80 -8.90 -7.80
CA LEU A 39 26.48 -9.19 -8.31
C LEU A 39 25.59 -8.17 -7.60
N SER A 40 24.97 -7.31 -8.39
CA SER A 40 24.02 -6.29 -8.01
C SER A 40 22.74 -6.92 -7.45
N ILE A 41 22.87 -7.78 -6.43
CA ILE A 41 21.82 -8.61 -5.82
C ILE A 41 20.71 -7.74 -5.23
N THR A 42 21.02 -6.49 -4.83
CA THR A 42 20.01 -5.57 -4.29
C THR A 42 19.04 -5.04 -5.35
N THR A 43 19.43 -5.04 -6.63
CA THR A 43 18.53 -4.61 -7.73
C THR A 43 17.59 -5.74 -8.15
N ASP A 44 17.99 -7.00 -7.97
CA ASP A 44 17.21 -8.17 -8.41
C ASP A 44 16.14 -8.64 -7.43
N MET A 45 16.31 -8.44 -6.12
CA MET A 45 15.28 -8.85 -5.15
C MET A 45 14.00 -8.01 -5.31
N SER A 46 14.15 -6.73 -5.67
CA SER A 46 13.05 -5.78 -5.85
C SER A 46 12.22 -6.06 -7.10
N SER A 47 12.88 -6.48 -8.19
CA SER A 47 12.26 -6.91 -9.44
C SER A 47 11.65 -8.31 -9.31
N PHE A 48 12.31 -9.22 -8.59
CA PHE A 48 11.82 -10.57 -8.29
C PHE A 48 10.58 -10.56 -7.39
N VAL A 49 10.52 -9.67 -6.38
CA VAL A 49 9.32 -9.45 -5.54
C VAL A 49 8.30 -8.52 -6.24
N GLY A 50 8.60 -8.02 -7.45
CA GLY A 50 7.65 -7.25 -8.27
C GLY A 50 7.31 -5.85 -7.72
N LEU A 51 8.07 -5.33 -6.75
CA LEU A 51 7.77 -4.08 -6.04
C LEU A 51 7.81 -2.83 -6.93
N GLY A 52 8.43 -2.91 -8.11
CA GLY A 52 8.40 -1.85 -9.12
C GLY A 52 6.98 -1.61 -9.66
N ARG A 53 6.24 -2.68 -9.93
CA ARG A 53 4.86 -2.62 -10.46
C ARG A 53 3.83 -2.26 -9.40
N THR A 54 4.12 -2.48 -8.11
CA THR A 54 3.15 -2.24 -7.03
C THR A 54 3.01 -0.77 -6.62
N GLN A 55 3.81 0.14 -7.19
CA GLN A 55 3.83 1.54 -6.78
C GLN A 55 2.48 2.25 -6.95
N LEU A 56 1.76 1.95 -8.05
CA LEU A 56 0.43 2.50 -8.33
C LEU A 56 -0.70 1.69 -7.65
N LEU A 57 -0.43 0.46 -7.18
CA LEU A 57 -1.38 -0.31 -6.36
C LEU A 57 -1.55 0.28 -4.96
N LYS A 58 -0.51 0.92 -4.41
CA LYS A 58 -0.58 1.56 -3.08
C LYS A 58 -1.68 2.64 -3.00
N PRO A 59 -1.74 3.65 -3.89
CA PRO A 59 -2.81 4.64 -3.86
C PRO A 59 -4.19 4.03 -4.17
N VAL A 60 -4.27 2.97 -4.99
CA VAL A 60 -5.53 2.22 -5.22
C VAL A 60 -6.07 1.65 -3.90
N ILE A 61 -5.25 0.88 -3.17
CA ILE A 61 -5.65 0.28 -1.90
C ILE A 61 -5.91 1.35 -0.84
N ALA A 62 -5.14 2.44 -0.83
CA ALA A 62 -5.36 3.55 0.10
C ALA A 62 -6.75 4.18 -0.09
N LEU A 63 -7.17 4.45 -1.33
CA LEU A 63 -8.48 5.05 -1.61
C LEU A 63 -9.63 4.06 -1.37
N ALA A 64 -9.42 2.77 -1.68
CA ALA A 64 -10.37 1.72 -1.36
C ALA A 64 -10.57 1.61 0.17
N GLY A 65 -9.47 1.62 0.93
CA GLY A 65 -9.50 1.67 2.40
C GLY A 65 -10.23 2.90 2.93
N TRP A 66 -9.98 4.08 2.34
CA TRP A 66 -10.69 5.31 2.70
C TRP A 66 -12.20 5.22 2.45
N THR A 67 -12.62 4.47 1.43
CA THR A 67 -14.03 4.23 1.13
C THR A 67 -14.73 3.48 2.27
N PHE A 68 -14.07 2.47 2.84
CA PHE A 68 -14.60 1.77 4.03
C PHE A 68 -14.63 2.65 5.28
N VAL A 69 -13.65 3.56 5.43
CA VAL A 69 -13.70 4.55 6.53
C VAL A 69 -14.94 5.43 6.40
N GLN A 70 -15.26 5.91 5.20
CA GLN A 70 -16.47 6.70 4.95
C GLN A 70 -17.74 5.89 5.12
N GLU A 71 -17.76 4.63 4.69
CA GLU A 71 -18.89 3.73 4.86
C GLU A 71 -19.21 3.52 6.35
N ILE A 72 -18.18 3.21 7.15
CA ILE A 72 -18.32 3.02 8.60
C ILE A 72 -18.82 4.30 9.25
N TRP A 73 -18.28 5.47 8.88
CA TRP A 73 -18.73 6.76 9.43
C TRP A 73 -20.21 7.03 9.09
N MET A 74 -20.61 6.81 7.82
CA MET A 74 -22.00 6.93 7.41
C MET A 74 -22.89 6.00 8.23
N TYR A 75 -22.57 4.71 8.38
CA TYR A 75 -23.41 3.80 9.15
C TYR A 75 -23.45 4.13 10.64
N ALA A 76 -22.30 4.49 11.23
CA ALA A 76 -22.21 4.87 12.64
C ALA A 76 -23.06 6.10 12.97
N THR A 77 -23.33 6.97 12.01
CA THR A 77 -24.17 8.17 12.20
C THR A 77 -25.62 7.95 11.76
N ARG A 78 -25.84 7.25 10.65
CA ARG A 78 -27.15 7.09 10.03
C ARG A 78 -28.03 6.05 10.72
N ILE A 79 -27.46 4.91 11.15
CA ILE A 79 -28.22 3.85 11.81
C ILE A 79 -28.83 4.36 13.13
N PRO A 80 -28.07 5.02 14.04
CA PRO A 80 -28.66 5.61 15.24
C PRO A 80 -29.71 6.69 14.93
N ALA A 81 -29.51 7.48 13.88
CA ALA A 81 -30.48 8.50 13.47
C ALA A 81 -31.82 7.89 13.01
N ILE A 82 -31.79 6.80 12.23
CA ILE A 82 -33.00 6.09 11.81
C ILE A 82 -33.85 5.66 13.01
N TYR A 83 -33.21 5.10 14.04
CA TYR A 83 -33.90 4.69 15.27
C TYR A 83 -34.37 5.88 16.11
N LYS A 84 -33.51 6.91 16.29
CA LYS A 84 -33.82 8.09 17.11
C LYS A 84 -34.98 8.91 16.55
N TYR A 85 -35.05 9.05 15.23
CA TYR A 85 -36.06 9.86 14.55
C TYR A 85 -37.25 9.03 14.04
N GLN A 86 -37.31 7.73 14.36
CA GLN A 86 -38.43 6.84 13.99
C GLN A 86 -38.78 6.95 12.49
N VAL A 87 -37.75 6.78 11.66
CA VAL A 87 -37.91 6.74 10.21
C VAL A 87 -38.67 5.48 9.83
N SER A 88 -39.77 5.62 9.07
CA SER A 88 -40.57 4.50 8.60
C SER A 88 -39.77 3.62 7.63
N PHE A 89 -40.03 2.31 7.67
CA PHE A 89 -39.53 1.34 6.69
C PHE A 89 -40.57 1.00 5.62
N GLU A 90 -41.77 1.60 5.69
CA GLU A 90 -42.79 1.49 4.65
C GLU A 90 -42.30 2.20 3.37
N GLU A 91 -42.48 1.55 2.22
CA GLU A 91 -41.90 1.97 0.94
C GLU A 91 -42.37 3.37 0.49
N ASP A 92 -43.62 3.70 0.77
CA ASP A 92 -44.25 4.99 0.47
C ASP A 92 -43.72 6.15 1.34
N LYS A 93 -43.29 5.86 2.58
CA LYS A 93 -42.90 6.89 3.57
C LYS A 93 -41.40 7.00 3.81
N VAL A 94 -40.63 5.92 3.59
CA VAL A 94 -39.21 5.86 3.97
C VAL A 94 -38.37 6.96 3.32
N LYS A 95 -38.68 7.34 2.08
CA LYS A 95 -37.96 8.40 1.36
C LYS A 95 -38.24 9.77 1.98
N GLU A 96 -39.51 10.09 2.16
CA GLU A 96 -39.93 11.35 2.79
C GLU A 96 -39.37 11.48 4.21
N ASP A 97 -39.55 10.44 5.02
CA ASP A 97 -39.07 10.40 6.41
C ASP A 97 -37.55 10.59 6.50
N LYS A 98 -36.78 9.97 5.60
CA LYS A 98 -35.34 10.19 5.53
C LYS A 98 -35.01 11.65 5.30
N HIS A 99 -35.73 12.35 4.43
CA HIS A 99 -35.44 13.75 4.09
C HIS A 99 -35.96 14.75 5.12
N THR A 100 -37.05 14.45 5.81
CA THR A 100 -37.72 15.39 6.72
C THR A 100 -37.33 15.19 8.18
N LYS A 101 -37.06 13.94 8.61
CA LYS A 101 -36.82 13.62 10.02
C LYS A 101 -35.34 13.57 10.38
N ILE A 102 -34.45 13.22 9.44
CA ILE A 102 -33.01 13.13 9.72
C ILE A 102 -32.35 14.51 9.56
N PRO A 103 -31.48 14.93 10.49
CA PRO A 103 -30.80 16.21 10.37
C PRO A 103 -29.82 16.23 9.19
N LEU A 104 -29.73 17.38 8.52
CA LEU A 104 -28.89 17.57 7.32
C LEU A 104 -27.44 17.15 7.49
N TRP A 105 -26.86 17.23 8.69
CA TRP A 105 -25.47 16.84 8.87
C TRP A 105 -25.27 15.34 8.64
N VAL A 106 -26.22 14.46 9.01
CA VAL A 106 -26.15 13.01 8.76
C VAL A 106 -26.27 12.69 7.27
N HIS A 107 -27.06 13.48 6.52
CA HIS A 107 -27.15 13.35 5.07
C HIS A 107 -25.81 13.56 4.39
N ARG A 108 -25.02 14.53 4.86
CA ARG A 108 -23.70 14.84 4.27
C ARG A 108 -22.77 13.62 4.25
N MET A 109 -22.79 12.77 5.27
CA MET A 109 -21.98 11.55 5.29
C MET A 109 -22.42 10.55 4.21
N ALA A 110 -23.72 10.40 3.99
CA ALA A 110 -24.24 9.51 2.94
C ALA A 110 -23.98 10.07 1.53
N ASP A 111 -24.16 11.38 1.36
CA ASP A 111 -23.88 12.07 0.10
C ASP A 111 -22.38 12.03 -0.23
N ASN A 112 -21.52 12.18 0.78
CA ASN A 112 -20.08 11.99 0.59
C ASN A 112 -19.72 10.56 0.19
N TYR A 113 -20.27 9.55 0.88
CA TYR A 113 -20.03 8.15 0.54
C TYR A 113 -20.41 7.85 -0.91
N ASN A 114 -21.58 8.31 -1.36
CA ASN A 114 -22.01 8.17 -2.75
C ASN A 114 -21.06 8.87 -3.72
N ASN A 115 -20.67 10.12 -3.45
CA ASN A 115 -19.74 10.84 -4.31
C ASN A 115 -18.35 10.20 -4.38
N LEU A 116 -17.92 9.50 -3.32
CA LEU A 116 -16.67 8.75 -3.29
C LEU A 116 -16.71 7.51 -4.20
N HIS A 117 -17.89 7.07 -4.65
CA HIS A 117 -18.04 6.01 -5.65
C HIS A 117 -18.20 6.50 -7.08
N GLU A 118 -18.70 7.71 -7.31
CA GLU A 118 -19.00 8.21 -8.68
C GLU A 118 -17.75 8.39 -9.56
N GLN A 119 -16.74 9.12 -9.08
CA GLN A 119 -15.56 9.44 -9.87
C GLN A 119 -14.38 8.45 -9.66
N PRO A 120 -14.09 7.98 -8.43
CA PRO A 120 -12.96 7.09 -8.17
C PRO A 120 -12.99 5.74 -8.89
N GLN A 121 -14.15 5.30 -9.38
CA GLN A 121 -14.24 4.13 -10.25
C GLN A 121 -13.33 4.25 -11.48
N VAL A 122 -13.29 5.43 -12.09
CA VAL A 122 -12.40 5.71 -13.23
C VAL A 122 -10.93 5.69 -12.78
N PHE A 123 -10.62 6.24 -11.61
CA PHE A 123 -9.26 6.19 -11.05
C PHE A 123 -8.77 4.75 -10.85
N TYR A 124 -9.60 3.87 -10.29
CA TYR A 124 -9.22 2.47 -10.11
C TYR A 124 -8.91 1.80 -11.45
N ALA A 125 -9.76 1.99 -12.46
CA ALA A 125 -9.52 1.45 -13.80
C ALA A 125 -8.19 1.97 -14.39
N VAL A 126 -7.99 3.28 -14.39
CA VAL A 126 -6.79 3.92 -14.97
C VAL A 126 -5.52 3.53 -14.23
N ALA A 127 -5.50 3.55 -12.90
CA ALA A 127 -4.32 3.21 -12.11
C ALA A 127 -3.94 1.73 -12.24
N LEU A 128 -4.93 0.83 -12.32
CA LEU A 128 -4.69 -0.58 -12.60
C LEU A 128 -4.16 -0.79 -14.03
N THR A 129 -4.73 -0.12 -15.03
CA THR A 129 -4.21 -0.17 -16.40
C THR A 129 -2.76 0.29 -16.48
N LEU A 130 -2.42 1.44 -15.87
CA LEU A 130 -1.05 1.94 -15.81
C LEU A 130 -0.11 0.95 -15.10
N THR A 131 -0.59 0.29 -14.04
CA THR A 131 0.16 -0.77 -13.36
C THR A 131 0.46 -1.95 -14.29
N LEU A 132 -0.54 -2.40 -15.07
CA LEU A 132 -0.40 -3.50 -16.01
C LEU A 132 0.56 -3.17 -17.17
N LEU A 133 0.56 -1.91 -17.60
CA LEU A 133 1.51 -1.39 -18.59
C LEU A 133 2.93 -1.24 -18.04
N GLY A 134 3.14 -1.46 -16.74
CA GLY A 134 4.45 -1.34 -16.10
C GLY A 134 4.92 0.11 -15.95
N GLU A 135 3.99 1.08 -15.97
CA GLU A 135 4.33 2.49 -15.82
C GLU A 135 4.89 2.76 -14.42
N ASP A 136 6.14 3.24 -14.37
CA ASP A 136 6.88 3.51 -13.15
C ASP A 136 7.41 4.95 -13.08
N HIS A 137 6.86 5.87 -13.87
CA HIS A 137 7.31 7.25 -13.85
C HIS A 137 6.99 7.93 -12.51
N GLN A 138 7.94 8.70 -11.96
CA GLN A 138 7.76 9.39 -10.67
C GLN A 138 6.55 10.33 -10.66
N TYR A 139 6.35 11.13 -11.72
CA TYR A 139 5.21 12.04 -11.82
C TYR A 139 3.87 11.29 -11.81
N THR A 140 3.75 10.15 -12.47
CA THR A 140 2.54 9.32 -12.47
C THR A 140 2.20 8.86 -11.05
N ARG A 141 3.21 8.43 -10.29
CA ARG A 141 3.02 8.05 -8.88
C ARG A 141 2.61 9.21 -7.99
N LEU A 142 3.27 10.36 -8.15
CA LEU A 142 2.94 11.57 -7.38
C LEU A 142 1.53 12.06 -7.70
N ALA A 143 1.12 12.03 -8.96
CA ALA A 143 -0.23 12.36 -9.39
C ALA A 143 -1.26 11.39 -8.80
N ALA A 144 -0.99 10.08 -8.78
CA ALA A 144 -1.88 9.11 -8.15
C ALA A 144 -2.07 9.35 -6.65
N TRP A 145 -0.98 9.61 -5.91
CA TRP A 145 -1.08 9.98 -4.49
C TRP A 145 -1.74 11.34 -4.27
N GLY A 146 -1.46 12.31 -5.14
CA GLY A 146 -2.12 13.62 -5.11
C GLY A 146 -3.63 13.50 -5.29
N TYR A 147 -4.08 12.66 -6.23
CA TYR A 147 -5.49 12.34 -6.41
C TYR A 147 -6.10 11.79 -5.12
N VAL A 148 -5.49 10.76 -4.52
CA VAL A 148 -5.97 10.17 -3.25
C VAL A 148 -6.05 11.22 -2.14
N GLY A 149 -4.99 12.02 -1.97
CA GLY A 149 -4.94 13.08 -0.97
C GLY A 149 -6.06 14.12 -1.12
N ILE A 150 -6.30 14.58 -2.36
CA ILE A 150 -7.40 15.52 -2.64
C ILE A 150 -8.76 14.87 -2.36
N ARG A 151 -8.97 13.59 -2.70
CA ARG A 151 -10.23 12.88 -2.42
C ARG A 151 -10.49 12.71 -0.93
N VAL A 152 -9.45 12.42 -0.13
CA VAL A 152 -9.53 12.36 1.34
C VAL A 152 -9.90 13.75 1.89
N ALA A 153 -9.20 14.80 1.46
CA ALA A 153 -9.46 16.18 1.90
C ALA A 153 -10.88 16.63 1.52
N HIS A 154 -11.32 16.37 0.28
CA HIS A 154 -12.68 16.64 -0.17
C HIS A 154 -13.73 15.93 0.69
N SER A 155 -13.47 14.66 1.06
CA SER A 155 -14.39 13.89 1.89
C SER A 155 -14.54 14.46 3.30
N LEU A 156 -13.40 14.81 3.92
CA LEU A 156 -13.39 15.46 5.23
C LEU A 156 -14.10 16.81 5.18
N TRP A 157 -13.84 17.62 4.15
CA TRP A 157 -14.48 18.92 4.00
C TRP A 157 -16.01 18.80 3.82
N HIS A 158 -16.46 17.79 3.06
CA HIS A 158 -17.88 17.51 2.85
C HIS A 158 -18.58 17.13 4.15
N ASN A 159 -18.00 16.20 4.92
CA ASN A 159 -18.61 15.74 6.16
C ASN A 159 -18.61 16.80 7.26
N LEU A 160 -17.59 17.66 7.33
CA LEU A 160 -17.39 18.58 8.45
C LEU A 160 -17.94 19.99 8.19
N VAL A 161 -17.64 20.59 7.03
CA VAL A 161 -17.92 22.01 6.77
C VAL A 161 -19.07 22.18 5.79
N ASN A 162 -19.06 21.40 4.70
CA ASN A 162 -20.10 21.40 3.68
C ASN A 162 -20.30 22.75 2.94
N GLU A 163 -19.24 23.54 2.75
CA GLU A 163 -19.28 24.70 1.84
C GLU A 163 -19.21 24.23 0.37
N PRO A 164 -20.20 24.54 -0.49
CA PRO A 164 -20.29 23.97 -1.85
C PRO A 164 -19.16 24.40 -2.80
N PHE A 165 -18.72 25.65 -2.76
CA PHE A 165 -17.73 26.17 -3.70
C PHE A 165 -16.35 25.51 -3.52
N VAL A 166 -15.89 25.37 -2.27
CA VAL A 166 -14.63 24.69 -1.92
C VAL A 166 -14.68 23.23 -2.31
N ARG A 167 -15.83 22.55 -2.10
CA ARG A 167 -15.98 21.16 -2.55
C ARG A 167 -15.86 21.02 -4.06
N LEU A 168 -16.54 21.89 -4.79
CA LEU A 168 -16.45 21.92 -6.25
C LEU A 168 -15.00 22.14 -6.71
N CYS A 169 -14.28 23.08 -6.10
CA CYS A 169 -12.88 23.33 -6.42
C CYS A 169 -11.98 22.11 -6.16
N MET A 170 -12.15 21.41 -5.02
CA MET A 170 -11.39 20.19 -4.73
C MET A 170 -11.75 19.04 -5.69
N PHE A 171 -13.05 18.86 -5.97
CA PHE A 171 -13.54 17.86 -6.93
C PHE A 171 -12.96 18.11 -8.33
N SER A 172 -13.08 19.34 -8.84
CA SER A 172 -12.53 19.74 -10.15
C SER A 172 -11.02 19.57 -10.20
N SER A 173 -10.30 19.95 -9.14
CA SER A 173 -8.85 19.75 -9.07
C SER A 173 -8.47 18.27 -9.13
N SER A 174 -9.18 17.40 -8.40
CA SER A 174 -8.98 15.95 -8.49
C SER A 174 -9.31 15.41 -9.90
N SER A 175 -10.29 16.01 -10.58
CA SER A 175 -10.71 15.62 -11.93
C SER A 175 -9.63 15.91 -12.96
N VAL A 176 -8.95 17.06 -12.85
CA VAL A 176 -7.81 17.41 -13.71
C VAL A 176 -6.65 16.44 -13.51
N VAL A 177 -6.34 16.08 -12.26
CA VAL A 177 -5.28 15.08 -11.98
C VAL A 177 -5.63 13.73 -12.60
N LEU A 178 -6.88 13.28 -12.45
CA LEU A 178 -7.35 12.02 -13.03
C LEU A 178 -7.34 12.04 -14.57
N ALA A 179 -7.72 13.17 -15.19
CA ALA A 179 -7.62 13.36 -16.62
C ALA A 179 -6.16 13.24 -17.11
N GLY A 180 -5.20 13.80 -16.37
CA GLY A 180 -3.77 13.66 -16.64
C GLY A 180 -3.28 12.22 -16.55
N LEU A 181 -3.68 11.47 -15.53
CA LEU A 181 -3.38 10.03 -15.41
C LEU A 181 -3.98 9.23 -16.58
N THR A 182 -5.21 9.58 -16.98
CA THR A 182 -5.90 8.93 -18.11
C THR A 182 -5.17 9.22 -19.42
N ALA A 183 -4.76 10.47 -19.64
CA ALA A 183 -3.96 10.84 -20.81
C ALA A 183 -2.63 10.08 -20.84
N ARG A 184 -1.96 9.92 -19.69
CA ARG A 184 -0.74 9.11 -19.60
C ARG A 184 -0.99 7.65 -19.99
N ALA A 185 -2.09 7.06 -19.50
CA ALA A 185 -2.46 5.69 -19.85
C ALA A 185 -2.74 5.53 -21.34
N ALA A 186 -3.44 6.50 -21.94
CA ALA A 186 -3.69 6.53 -23.37
C ALA A 186 -2.39 6.65 -24.17
N SER A 187 -1.45 7.50 -23.75
CA SER A 187 -0.14 7.61 -24.40
C SER A 187 0.63 6.30 -24.36
N CYS A 188 0.63 5.57 -23.24
CA CYS A 188 1.35 4.29 -23.15
C CYS A 188 0.70 3.15 -23.97
N LEU A 189 -0.57 3.28 -24.37
CA LEU A 189 -1.31 2.26 -25.12
C LEU A 189 -1.34 2.53 -26.62
N PHE A 190 -1.48 3.78 -27.03
CA PHE A 190 -1.78 4.16 -28.40
C PHE A 190 -0.62 4.85 -29.13
N LEU A 191 0.45 5.24 -28.42
CA LEU A 191 1.64 5.89 -28.98
C LEU A 191 2.89 5.03 -28.72
#